data_AF-A0A7S4HE03-F1
#
_entry.id   AF-A0A7S4HE03-F1
#
_cell.length_a   1.000
_cell.length_b   1.000
_cell.length_c   1.000
_cell.angle_alpha   90.00
_cell.angle_beta   90.00
_cell.angle_gamma   90.00
#
_symmetry.space_group_name_H-M   'P 1'
#
loop_
_entity.id
_entity.type
_entity.pdbx_description
1 polymer ?
#
loop_
_entity_poly.entity_id
_entity_poly.type
_entity_poly.pdbx_seq_one_letter_code
_entity_poly.pdbx_strand_id
1 'polypeptide(L)'
;LGLGLSWLFGALRWSGGANAEWLRRYPDIAARYDVKLGDSVGLPVPAGNLGSSVSVFCVCALLCLATLQFRRVKFGNELGGPGRLPTACFFCGLWLLYIVASTIIAYSTD
;
A
#
# COMPACT_ATOMS: atom_id res chain seq x y z
N LEU A 1 5.58 1.28 -7.41
CA LEU A 1 5.43 0.79 -6.02
C LEU A 1 6.42 1.56 -5.15
N GLY A 2 5.99 2.67 -4.55
CA GLY A 2 6.85 3.71 -3.94
C GLY A 2 7.34 3.43 -2.52
N LEU A 3 7.50 2.16 -2.14
CA LEU A 3 7.93 1.80 -0.78
C LEU A 3 9.45 1.91 -0.60
N GLY A 4 10.24 1.73 -1.67
CA GLY A 4 11.69 1.61 -1.55
C GLY A 4 12.40 2.86 -1.02
N LEU A 5 12.09 4.04 -1.57
CA LEU A 5 12.75 5.29 -1.17
C LEU A 5 12.33 5.73 0.24
N SER A 6 11.04 5.71 0.55
CA SER A 6 10.55 6.10 1.88
C SER A 6 11.06 5.14 2.98
N TRP A 7 11.12 3.83 2.70
CA TRP A 7 11.75 2.87 3.61
C TRP A 7 13.26 3.09 3.76
N LEU A 8 13.97 3.37 2.67
CA LEU A 8 15.40 3.64 2.72
C LEU A 8 15.69 4.84 3.62
N PHE A 9 14.96 5.94 3.46
CA PHE A 9 15.13 7.11 4.32
C PHE A 9 14.82 6.79 5.79
N GLY A 10 13.77 6.00 6.04
CA GLY A 10 13.44 5.56 7.40
C GLY A 10 14.52 4.67 8.02
N ALA A 11 15.09 3.74 7.26
CA ALA A 11 16.18 2.88 7.70
C ALA A 11 17.47 3.69 7.96
N LEU A 12 17.80 4.65 7.10
CA LEU A 12 18.95 5.54 7.30
C LEU A 12 18.77 6.39 8.56
N ARG A 13 17.56 6.94 8.78
CA ARG A 13 17.26 7.79 9.95
C ARG A 13 17.49 7.07 11.28
N TRP A 14 17.21 5.78 11.33
CA TRP A 14 17.32 4.95 12.53
C TRP A 14 18.50 3.96 12.51
N SER A 15 19.39 4.07 11.53
CA SER A 15 20.56 3.21 11.38
C SER A 15 21.51 3.23 12.58
N GLY A 16 21.52 4.31 13.36
CA GLY A 16 22.32 4.46 14.58
C GLY A 16 21.76 3.79 15.84
N GLY A 17 20.66 3.03 15.73
CA GLY A 17 20.04 2.35 16.86
C GLY A 17 19.11 3.23 17.71
N ALA A 18 18.58 2.66 18.79
CA ALA A 18 17.64 3.30 19.68
C ALA A 18 18.34 4.42 20.47
N ASN A 19 17.99 5.67 20.16
CA ASN A 19 18.43 6.84 20.90
C ASN A 19 17.29 7.38 21.79
N ALA A 20 17.57 8.39 22.61
CA ALA A 20 16.57 8.99 23.50
C ALA A 20 15.35 9.56 22.74
N GLU A 21 15.56 10.05 21.52
CA GLU A 21 14.47 10.53 20.65
C GLU A 21 13.57 9.37 20.21
N TRP A 22 14.16 8.23 19.80
CA TRP A 22 13.43 7.04 19.35
C TRP A 22 12.54 6.48 20.46
N LEU A 23 13.10 6.30 21.66
CA LEU A 23 12.36 5.79 22.82
C LEU A 23 11.19 6.71 23.21
N ARG A 24 11.37 8.02 23.08
CA ARG A 24 10.30 9.01 23.32
C ARG A 24 9.23 8.96 22.24
N ARG A 25 9.61 8.67 21.00
CA ARG A 25 8.70 8.68 19.84
C ARG A 25 7.89 7.40 19.69
N TYR A 26 8.41 6.28 20.16
CA TYR A 26 7.78 4.96 20.02
C TYR A 26 7.76 4.17 21.34
N PRO A 27 7.19 4.72 22.43
CA PRO A 27 7.22 4.10 23.75
C PRO A 27 6.50 2.74 23.77
N ASP A 28 5.40 2.62 23.02
CA ASP A 28 4.61 1.40 22.88
C ASP A 28 5.38 0.27 22.15
N ILE A 29 6.21 0.61 21.17
CA ILE A 29 7.08 -0.38 20.49
C ILE A 29 8.25 -0.75 21.40
N ALA A 30 8.85 0.23 22.09
CA ALA A 30 9.92 -0.01 23.04
C ALA A 30 9.47 -0.96 24.16
N ALA A 31 8.26 -0.76 24.70
CA ALA A 31 7.68 -1.62 25.73
C ALA A 31 7.37 -3.04 25.21
N ARG A 32 6.86 -3.18 23.97
CA ARG A 32 6.53 -4.49 23.38
C ARG A 32 7.75 -5.38 23.14
N TYR A 33 8.90 -4.77 22.85
CA TYR A 33 10.12 -5.49 22.49
C TYR A 33 11.27 -5.31 23.51
N ASP A 34 11.00 -4.74 24.69
CA ASP A 34 11.99 -4.39 25.73
C ASP A 34 13.24 -3.66 25.20
N VAL A 35 13.04 -2.71 24.27
CA VAL A 35 14.13 -1.99 23.60
C VAL A 35 14.79 -1.01 24.56
N LYS A 36 16.12 -1.08 24.67
CA LYS A 36 16.94 -0.19 25.50
C LYS A 36 17.76 0.77 24.66
N LEU A 37 18.25 1.82 25.30
CA LEU A 37 19.13 2.79 24.68
C LEU A 37 20.39 2.11 24.13
N GLY A 38 20.70 2.32 22.86
CA GLY A 38 21.84 1.71 22.17
C GLY A 38 21.53 0.39 21.47
N ASP A 39 20.34 -0.18 21.65
CA ASP A 39 19.96 -1.39 20.91
C ASP A 39 19.81 -1.10 19.41
N SER A 40 20.14 -2.10 18.58
CA SER A 40 19.91 -2.02 17.15
C SER A 40 18.41 -2.10 16.86
N VAL A 41 17.85 -1.01 16.36
CA VAL A 41 16.42 -0.92 15.99
C VAL A 41 16.25 -0.64 14.51
N GLY A 42 15.20 -1.23 13.94
CA GLY A 42 14.76 -0.91 12.58
C GLY A 42 13.84 0.32 12.54
N LEU A 43 13.30 0.59 11.35
CA LEU A 43 12.23 1.56 11.17
C LEU A 43 10.95 1.06 11.87
N PRO A 44 10.45 1.74 12.92
CA PRO A 44 9.18 1.36 13.54
C PRO A 44 8.03 1.68 12.59
N VAL A 45 7.35 0.62 12.12
CA VAL A 45 6.17 0.73 11.27
C VAL A 45 5.01 0.02 11.97
N PRO A 46 4.02 0.74 12.52
CA PRO A 46 2.81 0.09 13.00
C PRO A 46 2.14 -0.63 11.82
N ALA A 47 1.71 -1.88 12.03
CA ALA A 47 1.12 -2.71 10.97
C ALA A 47 -0.11 -2.06 10.31
N GLY A 48 -0.79 -1.15 11.03
CA GLY A 48 -1.86 -0.30 10.51
C GLY A 48 -2.94 -1.08 9.75
N ASN A 49 -3.56 -0.41 8.79
CA ASN A 49 -4.64 -0.99 8.00
C ASN A 49 -4.16 -1.66 6.70
N LEU A 50 -3.03 -2.37 6.75
CA LEU A 50 -2.42 -2.99 5.57
C LEU A 50 -3.34 -4.03 4.91
N GLY A 51 -4.03 -4.86 5.72
CA GLY A 51 -4.88 -5.94 5.23
C GLY A 51 -6.10 -5.45 4.43
N SER A 52 -6.71 -4.35 4.85
CA SER A 52 -7.88 -3.79 4.18
C SER A 52 -7.52 -3.26 2.78
N SER A 53 -6.40 -2.53 2.67
CA SER A 53 -5.91 -1.97 1.41
C SER A 53 -5.56 -3.07 0.40
N VAL A 54 -4.92 -4.15 0.86
CA VAL A 54 -4.62 -5.32 0.02
C VAL A 54 -5.91 -5.97 -0.48
N SER A 55 -6.93 -6.08 0.37
CA SER A 55 -8.21 -6.69 -0.02
C SER A 55 -8.91 -5.89 -1.13
N VAL A 56 -8.99 -4.56 -1.00
CA VAL A 56 -9.56 -3.68 -2.04
C VAL A 56 -8.74 -3.78 -3.33
N PHE A 57 -7.41 -3.76 -3.23
CA PHE A 57 -6.53 -3.93 -4.37
C PHE A 57 -6.80 -5.25 -5.11
N CYS A 58 -6.92 -6.37 -4.38
CA CYS A 58 -7.20 -7.67 -4.98
C CYS A 58 -8.54 -7.69 -5.74
N VAL A 59 -9.60 -7.10 -5.18
CA VAL A 59 -10.89 -6.99 -5.88
C VAL A 59 -10.77 -6.19 -7.17
N CYS A 60 -10.14 -5.01 -7.12
CA CYS A 60 -9.91 -4.19 -8.31
C CYS A 60 -9.03 -4.91 -9.34
N ALA A 61 -8.01 -5.64 -8.90
CA ALA A 61 -7.14 -6.42 -9.76
C ALA A 61 -7.89 -7.55 -10.47
N LEU A 62 -8.76 -8.28 -9.78
CA LEU A 62 -9.59 -9.32 -10.38
C LEU A 62 -10.55 -8.74 -11.43
N LEU A 63 -11.19 -7.60 -11.14
CA LEU A 63 -12.04 -6.90 -12.12
C LEU A 63 -11.24 -6.45 -13.36
N CYS A 64 -10.04 -5.92 -13.15
CA CYS A 64 -9.14 -5.53 -14.24
C CYS A 64 -8.77 -6.75 -15.11
N LEU A 65 -8.31 -7.84 -14.50
CA LEU A 65 -7.93 -9.06 -15.20
C LEU A 65 -9.11 -9.70 -15.94
N ALA A 66 -10.28 -9.76 -15.30
CA ALA A 66 -11.50 -10.27 -15.93
C ALA A 66 -11.88 -9.45 -17.18
N THR A 67 -11.75 -8.12 -17.08
CA THR A 67 -12.03 -7.21 -18.21
C THR A 67 -11.03 -7.42 -19.35
N LEU A 68 -9.73 -7.57 -19.04
CA LEU A 68 -8.71 -7.86 -20.05
C LEU A 68 -8.95 -9.21 -20.74
N GLN A 69 -9.29 -10.26 -19.97
CA GLN A 69 -9.60 -11.58 -20.54
C GLN A 69 -10.84 -11.55 -21.42
N PHE A 70 -11.90 -10.88 -20.98
CA PHE A 70 -13.10 -10.69 -21.80
C PHE A 70 -12.78 -9.98 -23.12
N ARG A 71 -11.95 -8.92 -23.07
CA ARG A 71 -11.52 -8.20 -24.27
C ARG A 71 -10.67 -9.06 -25.20
N ARG A 72 -9.80 -9.90 -24.65
CA ARG A 72 -8.98 -10.84 -25.42
C ARG A 72 -9.86 -11.82 -26.20
N VAL A 73 -10.90 -12.37 -25.58
CA VAL A 73 -11.83 -13.31 -26.24
C VAL A 73 -12.72 -12.62 -27.28
N LYS A 74 -13.28 -11.44 -26.95
CA LYS A 74 -14.28 -10.79 -27.81
C LYS A 74 -13.70 -9.98 -28.96
N PHE A 75 -12.57 -9.30 -28.74
CA PHE A 75 -12.02 -8.34 -29.70
C PHE A 75 -10.62 -8.72 -30.20
N GLY A 76 -9.99 -9.77 -29.64
CA GLY A 76 -8.62 -10.17 -29.98
C GLY A 76 -7.54 -9.19 -29.51
N ASN A 77 -7.93 -8.09 -28.86
CA ASN A 77 -7.06 -6.98 -28.49
C ASN A 77 -7.20 -6.69 -26.99
N GLU A 78 -6.09 -6.57 -26.26
CA GLU A 78 -6.13 -6.36 -24.80
C GLU A 78 -6.33 -4.90 -24.42
N LEU A 79 -5.47 -4.01 -24.91
CA LEU A 79 -5.50 -2.57 -24.57
C LEU A 79 -5.89 -1.68 -25.77
N GLY A 80 -5.58 -2.12 -27.00
CA GLY A 80 -5.88 -1.41 -28.24
C GLY A 80 -7.19 -1.79 -28.91
N GLY A 81 -7.47 -1.20 -30.08
CA GLY A 81 -8.62 -1.53 -30.92
C GLY A 81 -9.94 -0.86 -30.53
N PRO A 82 -11.07 -1.29 -31.13
CA PRO A 82 -12.39 -0.75 -30.83
C PRO A 82 -12.73 -0.94 -29.35
N GLY A 83 -13.29 0.09 -28.71
CA GLY A 83 -13.59 0.07 -27.26
C GLY A 83 -12.41 0.43 -26.34
N ARG A 84 -11.29 0.93 -26.86
CA ARG A 84 -10.14 1.38 -26.05
C ARG A 84 -10.49 2.47 -25.03
N LEU A 85 -11.28 3.48 -25.45
CA LEU A 85 -11.67 4.63 -24.62
C LEU A 85 -12.54 4.22 -23.43
N PRO A 86 -13.66 3.50 -23.61
CA PRO A 86 -14.48 3.09 -22.47
C PRO A 86 -13.72 2.15 -21.52
N THR A 87 -12.85 1.27 -22.02
CA THR A 87 -12.05 0.41 -21.15
C THR A 87 -10.99 1.20 -20.36
N ALA A 88 -10.35 2.19 -20.99
CA ALA A 88 -9.44 3.09 -20.31
C ALA A 88 -10.15 3.90 -19.22
N CYS A 89 -11.33 4.46 -19.52
CA CYS A 89 -12.15 5.14 -18.53
C CYS A 89 -12.54 4.22 -17.37
N PHE A 90 -12.91 2.97 -17.65
CA PHE A 90 -13.20 1.97 -16.61
C PHE A 90 -11.98 1.69 -15.73
N PHE A 91 -10.79 1.52 -16.29
CA PHE A 91 -9.56 1.32 -15.50
C PHE A 91 -9.17 2.55 -14.67
N CYS A 92 -9.32 3.76 -15.21
CA CYS A 92 -9.17 4.98 -14.42
C CYS A 92 -10.21 5.06 -13.30
N GLY A 93 -11.45 4.63 -13.56
CA GLY A 93 -12.51 4.51 -12.55
C GLY A 93 -12.19 3.50 -11.45
N LEU A 94 -11.66 2.32 -11.79
CA LEU A 94 -11.18 1.34 -10.82
C LEU A 94 -10.04 1.87 -9.95
N TRP A 95 -9.15 2.67 -10.53
CA TRP A 95 -8.07 3.33 -9.79
C TRP A 95 -8.61 4.37 -8.80
N LEU A 96 -9.56 5.22 -9.23
CA LEU A 96 -10.23 6.17 -8.33
C LEU A 96 -11.00 5.45 -7.22
N LEU A 97 -11.74 4.38 -7.57
CA LEU A 97 -12.47 3.57 -6.61
C LEU A 97 -11.53 2.93 -5.58
N TYR A 98 -10.38 2.41 -6.01
CA TYR A 98 -9.35 1.90 -5.11
C TYR A 98 -8.88 2.97 -4.12
N ILE A 99 -8.57 4.18 -4.58
CA ILE A 99 -8.12 5.28 -3.71
C ILE A 99 -9.21 5.64 -2.72
N VAL A 100 -10.43 5.90 -3.19
CA VAL A 100 -11.55 6.34 -2.35
C VAL A 100 -11.90 5.26 -1.32
N ALA A 101 -12.07 4.00 -1.75
CA ALA A 101 -12.38 2.90 -0.84
C ALA A 101 -11.27 2.67 0.18
N SER A 102 -10.00 2.67 -0.23
CA SER A 102 -8.87 2.51 0.70
C SER A 102 -8.80 3.66 1.69
N THR A 103 -9.10 4.89 1.25
CA THR A 103 -9.10 6.08 2.11
C THR A 103 -10.24 6.03 3.14
N ILE A 104 -11.45 5.69 2.70
CA ILE A 104 -12.61 5.54 3.60
C ILE A 104 -12.33 4.45 4.64
N ILE A 105 -11.85 3.29 4.20
CA ILE A 105 -11.61 2.17 5.11
C ILE A 105 -10.51 2.51 6.10
N ALA A 106 -9.43 3.18 5.68
CA ALA A 106 -8.37 3.67 6.57
C ALA A 106 -8.93 4.54 7.70
N TYR A 107 -9.66 5.61 7.37
CA TYR A 107 -10.21 6.53 8.37
C TYR A 107 -11.39 5.98 9.17
N SER A 108 -12.06 4.92 8.70
CA SER A 108 -13.14 4.28 9.45
C SER A 108 -12.66 3.29 10.52
N THR A 109 -11.42 2.80 10.38
CA THR A 109 -10.82 1.82 11.30
C THR A 109 -9.83 2.44 12.29
N ASP A 110 -9.56 3.74 12.15
CA ASP A 110 -8.81 4.56 13.12
C ASP A 110 -9.78 5.17 14.15
#